data_AF-A0A4S2KD14-F1
#
_entry.id   AF-A0A4S2KD14-F1
#
_cell.length_a   1.000
_cell.length_b   1.000
_cell.length_c   1.000
_cell.angle_alpha   90.00
_cell.angle_beta   90.00
_cell.angle_gamma   90.00
#
_symmetry.space_group_name_H-M   'P 1'
#
loop_
_entity.id
_entity.type
_entity.pdbx_description
1 polymer ?
#
loop_
_entity_poly.entity_id
_entity_poly.type
_entity_poly.pdbx_seq_one_letter_code
_entity_poly.pdbx_strand_id
1 'polypeptide(L)'
;MATYHKYECKVLALLIGSGMSVLSMVALRMVTQEGPRKCLKIYEELKKNIVEEAAVPLAATSTTTTTTTTTTTPNTHDMKLPASSKSAKRRIRRRKLKASRRGEEITEMMEEKGTKERRESNDDDESVDMAPYNLVTHADRRTSKDFLERSLMAAFLLKCLQRVGFFACPTPDDEVPGAEEITVAALLLRNLQLLQFNAHEFFETRVSAEHRFRGSRPVYLGVAIYPTVARFNHDCYPAVTRYFVGRHIVIRAVRGLRPGDVIAENYGPIFTKRTLAERQRTLAGRYWFRCTCKACQEDWPRFENLTNDFVRLRCPTAGCSGLHLQARQGKPIKCPDCQKKICLEDRLACLRECEALYDRGLAGMENERVDEAIGTLCGALKRFHQVACPPHRDTHLAEIALSSCLADYGNTWRPAAAL
;
A
#
# COMPACT_ATOMS: atom_id res chain seq x y z
N MET A 1 -12.74 -2.95 -29.33
CA MET A 1 -13.65 -2.75 -28.17
C MET A 1 -13.06 -3.51 -26.99
N ALA A 2 -13.01 -2.94 -25.78
CA ALA A 2 -12.41 -3.63 -24.65
C ALA A 2 -13.17 -4.94 -24.35
N THR A 3 -12.44 -6.05 -24.31
CA THR A 3 -12.95 -7.44 -24.34
C THR A 3 -13.95 -7.76 -23.21
N TYR A 4 -13.86 -7.09 -22.07
CA TYR A 4 -14.71 -7.37 -20.91
C TYR A 4 -16.18 -6.93 -21.08
N HIS A 5 -16.44 -5.85 -21.85
CA HIS A 5 -17.82 -5.42 -22.16
C HIS A 5 -18.60 -6.45 -23.00
N LYS A 6 -17.89 -7.36 -23.68
CA LYS A 6 -18.48 -8.44 -24.49
C LYS A 6 -19.36 -9.37 -23.64
N TYR A 7 -18.95 -9.61 -22.40
CA TYR A 7 -19.57 -10.59 -21.51
C TYR A 7 -20.32 -9.92 -20.36
N GLU A 8 -19.67 -9.00 -19.63
CA GLU A 8 -20.19 -8.46 -18.37
C GLU A 8 -21.46 -7.63 -18.54
N CYS A 9 -21.57 -6.81 -19.60
CA CYS A 9 -22.71 -5.91 -19.79
C CYS A 9 -24.07 -6.64 -19.85
N LYS A 10 -24.08 -7.87 -20.34
CA LYS A 10 -25.31 -8.68 -20.49
C LYS A 10 -25.90 -9.14 -19.15
N VAL A 11 -25.08 -9.20 -18.11
CA VAL A 11 -25.47 -9.65 -16.76
C VAL A 11 -25.29 -8.58 -15.69
N LEU A 12 -24.77 -7.40 -16.03
CA LEU A 12 -24.42 -6.36 -15.05
C LEU A 12 -25.60 -5.95 -14.16
N ALA A 13 -26.81 -5.81 -14.74
CA ALA A 13 -28.01 -5.49 -13.97
C ALA A 13 -28.37 -6.58 -12.95
N LEU A 14 -28.20 -7.86 -13.31
CA LEU A 14 -28.38 -8.98 -12.40
C LEU A 14 -27.33 -8.95 -11.27
N LEU A 15 -26.05 -8.73 -11.61
CA LEU A 15 -24.98 -8.68 -10.63
C LEU A 15 -25.23 -7.56 -9.61
N ILE A 16 -25.60 -6.36 -10.06
CA ILE A 16 -25.92 -5.23 -9.18
C ILE A 16 -27.21 -5.51 -8.37
N GLY A 17 -28.28 -5.95 -9.04
CA GLY A 17 -29.59 -6.19 -8.42
C GLY A 17 -29.60 -7.33 -7.39
N SER A 18 -28.70 -8.30 -7.53
CA SER A 18 -28.54 -9.41 -6.58
C SER A 18 -27.90 -9.00 -5.25
N GLY A 19 -27.34 -7.79 -5.16
CA GLY A 19 -26.57 -7.33 -3.99
C GLY A 19 -25.26 -8.09 -3.79
N MET A 20 -24.72 -8.74 -4.84
CA MET A 20 -23.49 -9.51 -4.71
C MET A 20 -22.32 -8.63 -4.28
N SER A 21 -21.35 -9.25 -3.60
CA SER A 21 -20.09 -8.58 -3.25
C SER A 21 -19.38 -8.07 -4.51
N VAL A 22 -18.83 -6.85 -4.42
CA VAL A 22 -17.93 -6.30 -5.43
C VAL A 22 -16.75 -7.22 -5.73
N LEU A 23 -16.31 -8.03 -4.76
CA LEU A 23 -15.25 -9.03 -4.98
C LEU A 23 -15.69 -10.14 -5.93
N SER A 24 -16.97 -10.55 -5.91
CA SER A 24 -17.50 -11.52 -6.86
C SER A 24 -17.53 -10.93 -8.28
N MET A 25 -17.84 -9.65 -8.42
CA MET A 25 -17.77 -8.95 -9.71
C MET A 25 -16.32 -8.87 -10.22
N VAL A 26 -15.36 -8.59 -9.33
CA VAL A 26 -13.93 -8.59 -9.69
C VAL A 26 -13.46 -10.00 -10.07
N ALA A 27 -13.90 -11.05 -9.36
CA ALA A 27 -13.59 -12.44 -9.70
C ALA A 27 -14.08 -12.81 -11.11
N LEU A 28 -15.31 -12.42 -11.45
CA LEU A 28 -15.86 -12.57 -12.80
C LEU A 28 -15.04 -11.78 -13.82
N ARG A 29 -14.69 -10.53 -13.50
CA ARG A 29 -13.89 -9.66 -14.37
C ARG A 29 -12.51 -10.21 -14.68
N MET A 30 -11.85 -10.84 -13.69
CA MET A 30 -10.56 -11.50 -13.90
C MET A 30 -10.65 -12.62 -14.96
N VAL A 31 -11.79 -13.32 -15.03
CA VAL A 31 -12.01 -14.39 -16.03
C VAL A 31 -12.41 -13.80 -17.40
N THR A 32 -13.34 -12.83 -17.42
CA THR A 32 -13.85 -12.24 -18.67
C THR A 32 -12.83 -11.37 -19.39
N GLN A 33 -11.87 -10.77 -18.67
CA GLN A 33 -10.77 -10.01 -19.29
C GLN A 33 -9.78 -10.90 -20.03
N GLU A 34 -9.51 -12.09 -19.50
CA GLU A 34 -8.59 -13.08 -20.08
C GLU A 34 -9.23 -13.87 -21.22
N GLY A 35 -10.50 -14.25 -21.05
CA GLY A 35 -11.21 -15.12 -22.00
C GLY A 35 -10.92 -16.62 -21.77
N PRO A 36 -11.68 -17.50 -22.44
CA PRO A 36 -11.69 -18.94 -22.13
C PRO A 36 -10.33 -19.63 -22.34
N ARG A 37 -9.65 -19.34 -23.46
CA ARG A 37 -8.34 -19.94 -23.78
C ARG A 37 -7.25 -19.58 -22.76
N LYS A 38 -7.16 -18.31 -22.36
CA LYS A 38 -6.15 -17.86 -21.38
C LYS A 38 -6.47 -18.38 -19.97
N CYS A 39 -7.75 -18.53 -19.62
CA CYS A 39 -8.15 -19.18 -18.38
C CYS A 39 -7.61 -20.62 -18.30
N LEU A 40 -7.72 -21.41 -19.37
CA LEU A 40 -7.13 -22.75 -19.40
C LEU A 40 -5.61 -22.72 -19.18
N LYS A 41 -4.88 -21.81 -19.85
CA LYS A 41 -3.44 -21.63 -19.64
C LYS A 41 -3.09 -21.29 -18.19
N ILE A 42 -3.82 -20.34 -17.57
CA ILE A 42 -3.63 -19.96 -16.15
C ILE A 42 -3.78 -21.18 -15.23
N TYR A 43 -4.82 -21.97 -15.46
CA TYR A 43 -5.09 -23.14 -14.63
C TYR A 43 -3.99 -24.20 -14.74
N GLU A 44 -3.50 -24.47 -15.96
CA GLU A 44 -2.40 -25.41 -16.16
C GLU A 44 -1.11 -24.93 -15.49
N GLU A 45 -0.77 -23.64 -15.58
CA GLU A 45 0.39 -23.07 -14.88
C GLU A 45 0.23 -23.17 -13.35
N LEU A 46 -0.97 -22.92 -12.81
CA LEU A 46 -1.23 -23.12 -11.38
C LEU A 46 -1.06 -24.58 -10.94
N LYS A 47 -1.49 -25.53 -11.78
CA LYS A 47 -1.36 -26.96 -11.50
C LYS A 47 0.11 -27.40 -11.50
N LYS A 48 0.91 -26.91 -12.45
CA LYS A 48 2.36 -27.14 -12.48
C LYS A 48 3.03 -26.64 -11.20
N ASN A 49 2.75 -25.41 -10.79
CA ASN A 49 3.34 -24.82 -9.57
C ASN A 49 3.01 -25.64 -8.31
N ILE A 50 1.78 -26.16 -8.19
CA ILE A 50 1.39 -27.01 -7.05
C ILE A 50 2.18 -28.33 -7.06
N VAL A 51 2.38 -28.95 -8.22
CA VAL A 51 3.16 -30.18 -8.35
C VAL A 51 4.64 -29.93 -8.02
N GLU A 52 5.20 -28.82 -8.48
CA GLU A 52 6.57 -28.42 -8.18
C GLU A 52 6.77 -28.12 -6.69
N GLU A 53 5.87 -27.36 -6.05
CA GLU A 53 5.90 -27.09 -4.60
C GLU A 53 5.80 -28.38 -3.77
N ALA A 54 4.97 -29.34 -4.21
CA ALA A 54 4.84 -30.65 -3.56
C ALA A 54 6.06 -31.57 -3.78
N ALA A 55 6.85 -31.33 -4.83
CA ALA A 55 8.05 -32.11 -5.16
C ALA A 55 9.32 -31.62 -4.45
N VAL A 56 9.31 -30.44 -3.81
CA VAL A 56 10.44 -29.96 -2.99
C VAL A 56 10.49 -30.75 -1.68
N PRO A 57 11.56 -31.52 -1.38
CA PRO A 57 11.67 -32.23 -0.12
C PRO A 57 11.74 -31.25 1.06
N LEU A 58 11.02 -31.57 2.15
CA LEU A 58 11.13 -30.92 3.46
C LEU A 58 12.56 -31.02 4.01
N ALA A 59 13.43 -30.10 3.61
CA ALA A 59 14.74 -29.90 4.21
C ALA A 59 14.77 -28.56 4.96
N ALA A 60 14.60 -28.69 6.28
CA ALA A 60 15.05 -27.77 7.34
C ALA A 60 14.52 -26.32 7.37
N THR A 61 13.33 -26.13 7.96
CA THR A 61 13.06 -24.97 8.84
C THR A 61 13.35 -25.37 10.28
N SER A 62 14.64 -25.54 10.59
CA SER A 62 15.13 -25.59 11.97
C SER A 62 15.77 -24.25 12.32
N THR A 63 15.14 -23.59 13.28
CA THR A 63 15.63 -22.49 14.09
C THR A 63 17.10 -22.68 14.46
N THR A 64 17.97 -21.70 14.17
CA THR A 64 19.27 -21.61 14.86
C THR A 64 19.71 -20.16 15.01
N THR A 65 19.55 -19.68 16.24
CA THR A 65 20.22 -18.54 16.85
C THR A 65 21.72 -18.81 16.87
N THR A 66 22.56 -17.98 16.23
CA THR A 66 23.97 -17.86 16.65
C THR A 66 24.55 -16.47 16.36
N THR A 67 24.93 -15.80 17.44
CA THR A 67 26.06 -14.87 17.65
C THR A 67 27.30 -15.34 16.84
N THR A 68 28.21 -14.53 16.29
CA THR A 68 29.17 -13.63 16.97
C THR A 68 30.12 -12.98 15.92
N THR A 69 30.73 -11.85 16.32
CA THR A 69 32.10 -11.35 15.97
C THR A 69 32.44 -10.76 14.58
N THR A 70 32.50 -9.41 14.59
CA THR A 70 33.59 -8.51 14.16
C THR A 70 34.83 -9.06 13.46
N THR A 71 35.21 -8.42 12.34
CA THR A 71 36.60 -8.08 12.01
C THR A 71 36.69 -6.77 11.21
N THR A 72 37.63 -5.93 11.63
CA THR A 72 38.00 -4.55 11.26
C THR A 72 38.84 -4.46 9.98
N THR A 73 38.74 -3.45 9.09
CA THR A 73 39.51 -2.16 9.00
C THR A 73 39.52 -1.70 7.51
N PRO A 74 40.04 -0.51 7.09
CA PRO A 74 40.17 0.81 7.73
C PRO A 74 39.66 2.01 6.87
N ASN A 75 39.77 3.19 7.49
CA ASN A 75 39.42 4.56 7.10
C ASN A 75 39.95 5.12 5.77
N THR A 76 39.20 6.09 5.20
CA THR A 76 39.76 7.29 4.56
C THR A 76 38.92 8.54 4.84
N HIS A 77 39.63 9.66 4.95
CA HIS A 77 39.29 10.96 5.53
C HIS A 77 38.27 11.87 4.82
N ASP A 78 37.74 12.78 5.64
CA ASP A 78 37.25 14.14 5.42
C ASP A 78 37.28 14.76 4.01
N MET A 79 36.13 15.34 3.60
CA MET A 79 36.10 16.68 3.00
C MET A 79 34.77 17.41 3.30
N LYS A 80 34.90 18.61 3.89
CA LYS A 80 33.83 19.63 4.04
C LYS A 80 33.30 20.07 2.67
N LEU A 81 31.99 20.28 2.54
CA LEU A 81 31.37 20.98 1.41
C LEU A 81 30.66 22.27 1.88
N PRO A 82 30.82 23.41 1.16
CA PRO A 82 30.36 24.73 1.60
C PRO A 82 28.92 25.06 1.18
N ALA A 83 28.39 26.11 1.80
CA ALA A 83 27.06 26.67 1.61
C ALA A 83 26.73 26.96 0.13
N SER A 84 25.60 26.43 -0.37
CA SER A 84 25.20 26.59 -1.77
C SER A 84 24.53 27.94 -2.04
N SER A 85 25.06 28.71 -2.99
CA SER A 85 24.54 30.02 -3.42
C SER A 85 23.19 29.94 -4.17
N LYS A 86 22.55 31.10 -4.38
CA LYS A 86 21.26 31.27 -5.10
C LYS A 86 21.25 30.62 -6.50
N SER A 87 22.41 30.39 -7.12
CA SER A 87 22.53 29.69 -8.41
C SER A 87 22.25 28.17 -8.32
N ALA A 88 22.60 27.52 -7.20
CA ALA A 88 22.36 26.09 -6.97
C ALA A 88 20.85 25.78 -6.83
N LYS A 89 20.08 26.67 -6.18
CA LYS A 89 18.61 26.55 -6.05
C LYS A 89 17.90 26.63 -7.41
N ARG A 90 18.41 27.45 -8.34
CA ARG A 90 17.88 27.56 -9.73
C ARG A 90 18.16 26.29 -10.54
N ARG A 91 19.33 25.66 -10.34
CA ARG A 91 19.71 24.38 -10.96
C ARG A 91 18.86 23.20 -10.45
N ILE A 92 18.50 23.21 -9.16
CA ILE A 92 17.59 22.22 -8.55
C ILE A 92 16.14 22.40 -9.07
N ARG A 93 15.65 23.64 -9.23
CA ARG A 93 14.33 23.92 -9.81
C ARG A 93 14.22 23.45 -11.26
N ARG A 94 15.27 23.66 -12.08
CA ARG A 94 15.36 23.07 -13.44
C ARG A 94 15.43 21.54 -13.44
N ARG A 95 16.10 20.91 -12.45
CA ARG A 95 16.11 19.45 -12.30
C ARG A 95 14.74 18.91 -11.87
N LYS A 96 14.00 19.59 -11.00
CA LYS A 96 12.63 19.22 -10.61
C LYS A 96 11.63 19.36 -11.76
N LEU A 97 11.70 20.43 -12.55
CA LEU A 97 10.90 20.56 -13.78
C LEU A 97 11.25 19.48 -14.82
N LYS A 98 12.53 19.14 -14.99
CA LYS A 98 12.95 18.01 -15.83
C LYS A 98 12.49 16.65 -15.30
N ALA A 99 12.37 16.48 -13.97
CA ALA A 99 11.85 15.26 -13.36
C ALA A 99 10.33 15.14 -13.48
N SER A 100 9.59 16.27 -13.41
CA SER A 100 8.14 16.32 -13.67
C SER A 100 7.82 15.98 -15.12
N ARG A 101 8.54 16.60 -16.07
CA ARG A 101 8.42 16.28 -17.50
C ARG A 101 8.84 14.85 -17.83
N ARG A 102 9.88 14.32 -17.17
CA ARG A 102 10.23 12.89 -17.28
C ARG A 102 9.16 11.97 -16.71
N GLY A 103 8.42 12.39 -15.68
CA GLY A 103 7.29 11.61 -15.14
C GLY A 103 6.12 11.56 -16.12
N GLU A 104 5.81 12.68 -16.75
CA GLU A 104 4.81 12.78 -17.84
C GLU A 104 5.26 11.96 -19.07
N GLU A 105 6.51 12.12 -19.52
CA GLU A 105 7.10 11.34 -20.63
C GLU A 105 7.16 9.83 -20.33
N ILE A 106 7.45 9.40 -19.09
CA ILE A 106 7.40 7.99 -18.70
C ILE A 106 5.96 7.46 -18.71
N THR A 107 4.99 8.29 -18.33
CA THR A 107 3.56 7.91 -18.34
C THR A 107 3.04 7.78 -19.77
N GLU A 108 3.36 8.75 -20.64
CA GLU A 108 3.07 8.70 -22.08
C GLU A 108 3.80 7.53 -22.77
N MET A 109 5.07 7.27 -22.45
CA MET A 109 5.82 6.13 -23.00
C MET A 109 5.27 4.77 -22.52
N MET A 110 4.74 4.68 -21.29
CA MET A 110 4.09 3.46 -20.77
C MET A 110 2.70 3.26 -21.38
N GLU A 111 1.94 4.34 -21.59
CA GLU A 111 0.66 4.31 -22.31
C GLU A 111 0.86 3.98 -23.80
N GLU A 112 1.84 4.58 -24.48
CA GLU A 112 2.19 4.25 -25.87
C GLU A 112 2.69 2.81 -26.01
N LYS A 113 3.57 2.31 -25.10
CA LYS A 113 3.97 0.89 -25.11
C LYS A 113 2.78 -0.05 -24.90
N GLY A 114 1.92 0.23 -23.91
CA GLY A 114 0.73 -0.56 -23.64
C GLY A 114 -0.34 -0.51 -24.76
N THR A 115 -0.28 0.51 -25.62
CA THR A 115 -1.18 0.66 -26.78
C THR A 115 -0.59 0.08 -28.06
N LYS A 116 0.75 0.09 -28.22
CA LYS A 116 1.47 -0.51 -29.36
C LYS A 116 1.62 -2.03 -29.24
N GLU A 117 1.89 -2.55 -28.04
CA GLU A 117 1.90 -4.01 -27.79
C GLU A 117 0.52 -4.66 -28.05
N ARG A 118 -0.56 -3.88 -27.96
CA ARG A 118 -1.94 -4.34 -28.19
C ARG A 118 -2.43 -4.31 -29.64
N ARG A 119 -1.63 -3.84 -30.61
CA ARG A 119 -2.11 -3.65 -31.98
C ARG A 119 -1.45 -4.51 -33.05
N GLU A 120 -0.33 -5.16 -32.81
CA GLU A 120 0.30 -6.04 -33.81
C GLU A 120 1.04 -7.20 -33.14
N SER A 121 0.33 -8.25 -32.73
CA SER A 121 0.91 -9.59 -32.58
C SER A 121 -0.16 -10.66 -32.77
N ASN A 122 0.20 -11.75 -33.46
CA ASN A 122 -0.67 -12.90 -33.67
C ASN A 122 -1.00 -13.56 -32.32
N ASP A 123 -2.29 -13.73 -32.06
CA ASP A 123 -2.95 -13.96 -30.76
C ASP A 123 -2.66 -15.32 -30.05
N ASP A 124 -1.67 -16.10 -30.50
CA ASP A 124 -1.49 -17.49 -30.06
C ASP A 124 -0.38 -17.71 -29.00
N ASP A 125 0.54 -16.76 -28.82
CA ASP A 125 1.67 -16.88 -27.87
C ASP A 125 1.80 -15.71 -26.88
N GLU A 126 0.68 -15.11 -26.46
CA GLU A 126 0.73 -14.15 -25.35
C GLU A 126 0.90 -14.88 -24.01
N SER A 127 2.03 -14.66 -23.35
CA SER A 127 2.30 -15.05 -21.96
C SER A 127 1.22 -14.51 -21.03
N VAL A 128 0.71 -15.34 -20.10
CA VAL A 128 -0.29 -14.89 -19.13
C VAL A 128 0.36 -14.26 -17.90
N ASP A 129 -0.16 -13.14 -17.41
CA ASP A 129 0.29 -12.55 -16.16
C ASP A 129 -0.15 -13.40 -14.95
N MET A 130 0.79 -14.17 -14.42
CA MET A 130 0.56 -15.02 -13.25
C MET A 130 0.66 -14.25 -11.91
N ALA A 131 1.08 -12.98 -11.91
CA ALA A 131 1.31 -12.24 -10.67
C ALA A 131 0.07 -12.13 -9.75
N PRO A 132 -1.16 -11.92 -10.24
CA PRO A 132 -2.37 -11.94 -9.40
C PRO A 132 -2.67 -13.31 -8.80
N TYR A 133 -2.36 -14.39 -9.54
CA TYR A 133 -2.70 -15.76 -9.17
C TYR A 133 -1.70 -16.38 -8.19
N ASN A 134 -0.53 -15.78 -8.04
CA ASN A 134 0.50 -16.13 -7.05
C ASN A 134 0.24 -15.52 -5.66
N LEU A 135 -0.88 -14.81 -5.48
CA LEU A 135 -1.26 -14.22 -4.21
C LEU A 135 -1.97 -15.21 -3.29
N VAL A 136 -1.92 -14.96 -1.98
CA VAL A 136 -2.42 -15.88 -0.96
C VAL A 136 -3.93 -16.06 -1.03
N THR A 137 -4.39 -17.31 -0.94
CA THR A 137 -5.82 -17.67 -0.89
C THR A 137 -6.29 -18.12 0.49
N HIS A 138 -5.33 -18.51 1.35
CA HIS A 138 -5.53 -19.25 2.60
C HIS A 138 -6.47 -20.45 2.44
N ALA A 139 -6.38 -21.16 1.31
CA ALA A 139 -7.24 -22.29 1.01
C ALA A 139 -7.19 -23.40 2.09
N ASP A 140 -6.02 -23.61 2.69
CA ASP A 140 -5.73 -24.56 3.76
C ASP A 140 -6.36 -24.21 5.12
N ARG A 141 -6.73 -22.94 5.33
CA ARG A 141 -7.28 -22.44 6.61
C ARG A 141 -8.79 -22.17 6.55
N ARG A 142 -9.42 -22.38 5.40
CA ARG A 142 -10.85 -22.13 5.19
C ARG A 142 -11.71 -23.19 5.85
N THR A 143 -12.80 -22.77 6.48
CA THR A 143 -13.80 -23.70 7.02
C THR A 143 -14.62 -24.30 5.88
N SER A 144 -15.21 -25.48 6.10
CA SER A 144 -16.11 -26.10 5.11
C SER A 144 -17.29 -25.19 4.73
N LYS A 145 -17.78 -24.39 5.67
CA LYS A 145 -18.83 -23.40 5.44
C LYS A 145 -18.38 -22.31 4.46
N ASP A 146 -17.25 -21.65 4.72
CA ASP A 146 -16.72 -20.61 3.82
C ASP A 146 -16.40 -21.18 2.43
N PHE A 147 -15.85 -22.40 2.39
CA PHE A 147 -15.56 -23.09 1.14
C PHE A 147 -16.84 -23.35 0.31
N LEU A 148 -17.91 -23.82 0.96
CA LEU A 148 -19.21 -24.05 0.32
C LEU A 148 -19.82 -22.75 -0.22
N GLU A 149 -19.83 -21.67 0.58
CA GLU A 149 -20.38 -20.37 0.17
C GLU A 149 -19.67 -19.83 -1.09
N ARG A 150 -18.34 -19.97 -1.17
CA ARG A 150 -17.56 -19.56 -2.36
C ARG A 150 -17.77 -20.48 -3.54
N SER A 151 -17.89 -21.78 -3.30
CA SER A 151 -18.17 -22.76 -4.36
C SER A 151 -19.53 -22.50 -5.00
N LEU A 152 -20.55 -22.19 -4.18
CA LEU A 152 -21.86 -21.79 -4.67
C LEU A 152 -21.81 -20.51 -5.49
N MET A 153 -21.07 -19.49 -5.02
CA MET A 153 -20.87 -18.26 -5.79
C MET A 153 -20.11 -18.50 -7.10
N ALA A 154 -19.08 -19.35 -7.09
CA ALA A 154 -18.34 -19.73 -8.30
C ALA A 154 -19.26 -20.46 -9.31
N ALA A 155 -20.11 -21.38 -8.85
CA ALA A 155 -21.09 -22.06 -9.69
C ALA A 155 -22.13 -21.08 -10.27
N PHE A 156 -22.62 -20.13 -9.47
CA PHE A 156 -23.51 -19.07 -9.94
C PHE A 156 -22.83 -18.21 -11.02
N LEU A 157 -21.59 -17.78 -10.80
CA LEU A 157 -20.82 -17.01 -11.77
C LEU A 157 -20.54 -17.82 -13.05
N LEU A 158 -20.31 -19.13 -12.94
CA LEU A 158 -20.19 -20.02 -14.10
C LEU A 158 -21.49 -20.03 -14.92
N LYS A 159 -22.66 -20.16 -14.26
CA LYS A 159 -23.95 -20.07 -14.96
C LYS A 159 -24.13 -18.73 -15.67
N CYS A 160 -23.70 -17.62 -15.07
CA CYS A 160 -23.66 -16.33 -15.76
C CYS A 160 -22.79 -16.38 -17.02
N LEU A 161 -21.58 -16.96 -16.96
CA LEU A 161 -20.68 -17.10 -18.11
C LEU A 161 -21.29 -17.94 -19.24
N GLN A 162 -21.97 -19.04 -18.91
CA GLN A 162 -22.69 -19.88 -19.87
C GLN A 162 -23.78 -19.10 -20.62
N ARG A 163 -24.48 -18.18 -19.95
CA ARG A 163 -25.56 -17.38 -20.56
C ARG A 163 -25.11 -16.20 -21.41
N VAL A 164 -23.88 -15.70 -21.21
CA VAL A 164 -23.39 -14.52 -21.93
C VAL A 164 -22.56 -14.85 -23.17
N GLY A 165 -22.43 -16.15 -23.50
CA GLY A 165 -21.64 -16.64 -24.62
C GLY A 165 -20.14 -16.58 -24.37
N PHE A 166 -19.71 -16.80 -23.11
CA PHE A 166 -18.28 -16.92 -22.78
C PHE A 166 -17.69 -18.20 -23.37
N PHE A 167 -18.42 -19.32 -23.25
CA PHE A 167 -18.11 -20.60 -23.89
C PHE A 167 -18.77 -20.69 -25.26
N ALA A 168 -18.10 -21.33 -26.21
CA ALA A 168 -18.66 -21.55 -27.56
C ALA A 168 -19.85 -22.54 -27.51
N CYS A 169 -19.71 -23.61 -26.75
CA CYS A 169 -20.71 -24.65 -26.55
C CYS A 169 -20.91 -24.86 -25.04
N PRO A 170 -21.75 -24.04 -24.37
CA PRO A 170 -21.99 -24.22 -22.94
C PRO A 170 -22.77 -25.50 -22.67
N THR A 171 -22.44 -26.19 -21.58
CA THR A 171 -23.16 -27.40 -21.15
C THR A 171 -24.61 -27.07 -20.75
N PRO A 172 -25.60 -27.92 -21.10
CA PRO A 172 -26.97 -27.79 -20.62
C PRO A 172 -27.09 -27.69 -19.09
N ASP A 173 -28.22 -27.18 -18.60
CA ASP A 173 -28.39 -26.90 -17.16
C ASP A 173 -28.56 -28.14 -16.28
N ASP A 174 -29.14 -29.18 -16.87
CA ASP A 174 -29.43 -30.47 -16.28
C ASP A 174 -28.25 -31.45 -16.35
N GLU A 175 -27.15 -31.03 -16.97
CA GLU A 175 -25.93 -31.82 -17.12
C GLU A 175 -24.77 -31.29 -16.25
N VAL A 176 -23.81 -32.18 -15.99
CA VAL A 176 -22.57 -31.83 -15.28
C VAL A 176 -21.67 -31.02 -16.24
N PRO A 177 -21.21 -29.82 -15.85
CA PRO A 177 -20.34 -29.00 -16.69
C PRO A 177 -19.12 -29.76 -17.24
N GLY A 178 -18.77 -29.50 -18.51
CA GLY A 178 -17.59 -30.08 -19.14
C GLY A 178 -16.26 -29.62 -18.52
N ALA A 179 -15.16 -30.26 -18.92
CA ALA A 179 -13.83 -30.02 -18.33
C ALA A 179 -13.35 -28.55 -18.43
N GLU A 180 -13.63 -27.87 -19.54
CA GLU A 180 -13.30 -26.44 -19.72
C GLU A 180 -14.09 -25.56 -18.73
N GLU A 181 -15.38 -25.82 -18.57
CA GLU A 181 -16.25 -25.07 -17.67
C GLU A 181 -15.88 -25.30 -16.20
N ILE A 182 -15.57 -26.55 -15.82
CA ILE A 182 -15.06 -26.89 -14.49
C ILE A 182 -13.75 -26.16 -14.21
N THR A 183 -12.86 -26.07 -15.20
CA THR A 183 -11.58 -25.35 -15.07
C THR A 183 -11.81 -23.87 -14.79
N VAL A 184 -12.70 -23.23 -15.54
CA VAL A 184 -13.07 -21.83 -15.31
C VAL A 184 -13.77 -21.63 -13.97
N ALA A 185 -14.62 -22.56 -13.55
CA ALA A 185 -15.27 -22.52 -12.23
C ALA A 185 -14.24 -22.64 -11.10
N ALA A 186 -13.22 -23.48 -11.25
CA ALA A 186 -12.12 -23.60 -10.29
C ALA A 186 -11.32 -22.29 -10.20
N LEU A 187 -11.09 -21.60 -11.31
CA LEU A 187 -10.48 -20.26 -11.30
C LEU A 187 -11.37 -19.22 -10.64
N LEU A 188 -12.69 -19.22 -10.89
CA LEU A 188 -13.63 -18.34 -10.19
C LEU A 188 -13.57 -18.57 -8.67
N LEU A 189 -13.57 -19.83 -8.23
CA LEU A 189 -13.42 -20.18 -6.81
C LEU A 189 -12.10 -19.66 -6.25
N ARG A 190 -10.98 -19.90 -6.93
CA ARG A 190 -9.67 -19.38 -6.53
C ARG A 190 -9.67 -17.85 -6.44
N ASN A 191 -10.26 -17.17 -7.42
CA ASN A 191 -10.36 -15.71 -7.47
C ASN A 191 -11.20 -15.17 -6.32
N LEU A 192 -12.32 -15.81 -5.97
CA LEU A 192 -13.11 -15.46 -4.80
C LEU A 192 -12.27 -15.59 -3.52
N GLN A 193 -11.47 -16.66 -3.39
CA GLN A 193 -10.61 -16.88 -2.23
C GLN A 193 -9.47 -15.85 -2.14
N LEU A 194 -8.80 -15.52 -3.26
CA LEU A 194 -7.68 -14.58 -3.26
C LEU A 194 -8.15 -13.14 -3.01
N LEU A 195 -9.29 -12.72 -3.57
CA LEU A 195 -9.73 -11.32 -3.53
C LEU A 195 -10.12 -10.85 -2.11
N GLN A 196 -10.48 -11.75 -1.21
CA GLN A 196 -10.73 -11.40 0.20
C GLN A 196 -9.51 -10.73 0.85
N PHE A 197 -8.30 -11.18 0.51
CA PHE A 197 -7.07 -10.79 1.19
C PHE A 197 -6.24 -9.77 0.41
N ASN A 198 -6.35 -9.77 -0.92
CA ASN A 198 -5.40 -9.08 -1.79
C ASN A 198 -5.99 -7.89 -2.55
N ALA A 199 -7.30 -7.68 -2.47
CA ALA A 199 -7.97 -6.64 -3.23
C ALA A 199 -7.86 -5.28 -2.53
N HIS A 200 -7.66 -4.22 -3.32
CA HIS A 200 -7.46 -2.86 -2.85
C HIS A 200 -8.62 -1.99 -3.27
N GLU A 201 -9.10 -1.22 -2.30
CA GLU A 201 -10.05 -0.16 -2.54
C GLU A 201 -9.33 1.04 -3.18
N PHE A 202 -9.84 1.53 -4.31
CA PHE A 202 -9.36 2.77 -4.93
C PHE A 202 -10.39 3.89 -4.81
N PHE A 203 -9.89 5.11 -4.75
CA PHE A 203 -10.67 6.31 -4.48
C PHE A 203 -10.15 7.50 -5.30
N GLU A 204 -11.02 8.49 -5.44
CA GLU A 204 -10.65 9.85 -5.86
C GLU A 204 -10.84 10.81 -4.68
N THR A 205 -10.13 11.93 -4.66
CA THR A 205 -10.39 13.01 -3.71
C THR A 205 -11.36 14.01 -4.32
N ARG A 206 -12.55 14.14 -3.73
CA ARG A 206 -13.49 15.21 -4.10
C ARG A 206 -13.12 16.47 -3.35
N VAL A 207 -12.69 17.47 -4.11
CA VAL A 207 -12.25 18.76 -3.58
C VAL A 207 -13.46 19.67 -3.41
N SER A 208 -13.53 20.40 -2.29
CA SER A 208 -14.60 21.39 -2.09
C SER A 208 -14.38 22.62 -3.00
N ALA A 209 -15.44 23.39 -3.24
CA ALA A 209 -15.36 24.59 -4.08
C ALA A 209 -14.55 25.71 -3.39
N GLU A 210 -14.59 25.74 -2.06
CA GLU A 210 -14.06 26.84 -1.25
C GLU A 210 -12.56 26.70 -0.98
N HIS A 211 -12.05 25.47 -0.87
CA HIS A 211 -10.66 25.24 -0.46
C HIS A 211 -10.15 23.83 -0.82
N ARG A 212 -8.88 23.71 -1.20
CA ARG A 212 -8.23 22.46 -1.66
C ARG A 212 -8.26 21.31 -0.66
N PHE A 213 -8.21 21.62 0.63
CA PHE A 213 -8.18 20.61 1.72
C PHE A 213 -9.42 20.62 2.62
N ARG A 214 -9.86 21.78 3.14
CA ARG A 214 -11.09 21.89 3.92
C ARG A 214 -12.29 21.40 3.12
N GLY A 215 -13.17 20.63 3.76
CA GLY A 215 -14.35 20.03 3.11
C GLY A 215 -14.04 18.93 2.07
N SER A 216 -12.77 18.77 1.68
CA SER A 216 -12.37 17.76 0.71
C SER A 216 -12.35 16.38 1.35
N ARG A 217 -12.79 15.37 0.60
CA ARG A 217 -12.90 14.00 1.13
C ARG A 217 -12.59 12.94 0.07
N PRO A 218 -11.96 11.82 0.45
CA PRO A 218 -11.85 10.67 -0.43
C PRO A 218 -13.24 10.06 -0.66
N VAL A 219 -13.55 9.76 -1.91
CA VAL A 219 -14.74 9.01 -2.31
C VAL A 219 -14.28 7.72 -2.97
N TYR A 220 -14.73 6.62 -2.37
CA TYR A 220 -14.47 5.28 -2.87
C TYR A 220 -15.14 5.05 -4.22
N LEU A 221 -14.37 4.54 -5.19
CA LEU A 221 -14.83 4.31 -6.56
C LEU A 221 -14.98 2.83 -6.89
N GLY A 222 -14.18 1.96 -6.30
CA GLY A 222 -14.25 0.52 -6.57
C GLY A 222 -13.06 -0.26 -6.03
N VAL A 223 -13.01 -1.55 -6.40
CA VAL A 223 -11.93 -2.47 -6.03
C VAL A 223 -11.06 -2.78 -7.25
N ALA A 224 -9.76 -2.89 -7.04
CA ALA A 224 -8.80 -3.40 -8.01
C ALA A 224 -7.79 -4.34 -7.34
N ILE A 225 -7.04 -5.09 -8.16
CA ILE A 225 -5.93 -5.91 -7.72
C ILE A 225 -4.62 -5.27 -8.17
N TYR A 226 -3.69 -5.10 -7.22
CA TYR A 226 -2.35 -4.58 -7.48
C TYR A 226 -1.33 -5.58 -6.95
N PRO A 227 -0.91 -6.58 -7.74
CA PRO A 227 -0.14 -7.72 -7.24
C PRO A 227 1.13 -7.34 -6.47
N THR A 228 1.83 -6.29 -6.89
CA THR A 228 3.01 -5.79 -6.18
C THR A 228 2.67 -5.26 -4.79
N VAL A 229 1.61 -4.44 -4.68
CA VAL A 229 1.22 -3.81 -3.41
C VAL A 229 0.54 -4.80 -2.48
N ALA A 230 -0.19 -5.80 -3.01
CA ALA A 230 -0.79 -6.87 -2.22
C ALA A 230 0.22 -7.70 -1.41
N ARG A 231 1.52 -7.62 -1.72
CA ARG A 231 2.60 -8.24 -0.94
C ARG A 231 3.01 -7.43 0.29
N PHE A 232 2.56 -6.18 0.42
CA PHE A 232 2.94 -5.32 1.53
C PHE A 232 2.13 -5.73 2.75
N ASN A 233 2.83 -6.14 3.80
CA ASN A 233 2.21 -6.54 5.05
C ASN A 233 1.57 -5.34 5.77
N HIS A 234 0.81 -5.64 6.82
CA HIS A 234 0.13 -4.64 7.62
C HIS A 234 1.04 -3.96 8.66
N ASP A 235 0.91 -2.64 8.81
CA ASP A 235 1.34 -1.88 9.98
C ASP A 235 0.23 -0.91 10.42
N CYS A 236 -0.01 -0.78 11.73
CA CYS A 236 -0.95 0.20 12.26
C CYS A 236 -0.40 1.63 12.19
N TYR A 237 0.90 1.79 11.93
CA TYR A 237 1.62 3.04 11.73
C TYR A 237 2.57 2.95 10.51
N PRO A 238 2.03 2.84 9.28
CA PRO A 238 2.84 2.61 8.08
C PRO A 238 3.77 3.78 7.78
N ALA A 239 4.91 3.49 7.14
CA ALA A 239 5.88 4.51 6.71
C ALA A 239 5.53 5.15 5.35
N VAL A 240 4.46 4.68 4.72
CA VAL A 240 4.02 5.07 3.40
C VAL A 240 2.57 5.53 3.43
N THR A 241 2.22 6.33 2.44
CA THR A 241 0.84 6.71 2.11
C THR A 241 0.50 6.21 0.72
N ARG A 242 -0.80 6.07 0.45
CA ARG A 242 -1.32 5.58 -0.83
C ARG A 242 -2.25 6.61 -1.46
N TYR A 243 -2.13 6.78 -2.77
CA TYR A 243 -3.07 7.52 -3.61
C TYR A 243 -3.08 6.91 -5.01
N PHE A 244 -3.96 7.39 -5.89
CA PHE A 244 -4.14 6.82 -7.23
C PHE A 244 -3.86 7.87 -8.29
N VAL A 245 -3.25 7.48 -9.40
CA VAL A 245 -3.08 8.30 -10.61
C VAL A 245 -3.60 7.48 -11.79
N GLY A 246 -4.72 7.90 -12.35
CA GLY A 246 -5.50 7.08 -13.27
C GLY A 246 -5.86 5.74 -12.62
N ARG A 247 -5.39 4.64 -13.22
CA ARG A 247 -5.58 3.28 -12.70
C ARG A 247 -4.43 2.79 -11.82
N HIS A 248 -3.35 3.55 -11.69
CA HIS A 248 -2.15 3.15 -10.96
C HIS A 248 -2.28 3.49 -9.48
N ILE A 249 -1.96 2.53 -8.62
CA ILE A 249 -1.71 2.78 -7.22
C ILE A 249 -0.31 3.37 -7.03
N VAL A 250 -0.20 4.44 -6.25
CA VAL A 250 1.07 5.08 -5.91
C VAL A 250 1.30 4.95 -4.41
N ILE A 251 2.37 4.23 -4.06
CA ILE A 251 2.84 4.11 -2.67
C ILE A 251 4.02 5.03 -2.47
N ARG A 252 3.90 5.99 -1.54
CA ARG A 252 4.91 7.02 -1.31
C ARG A 252 5.31 7.09 0.15
N ALA A 253 6.61 7.07 0.41
CA ALA A 253 7.15 7.21 1.75
C ALA A 253 6.80 8.59 2.35
N VAL A 254 6.28 8.59 3.58
CA VAL A 254 6.02 9.79 4.39
C VAL A 254 7.06 10.00 5.48
N ARG A 255 7.91 8.99 5.71
CA ARG A 255 9.10 9.06 6.55
C ARG A 255 10.28 8.32 5.92
N GLY A 256 11.48 8.52 6.45
CA GLY A 256 12.68 7.86 5.93
C GLY A 256 12.64 6.35 6.12
N LEU A 257 13.02 5.62 5.07
CA LEU A 257 13.22 4.17 5.05
C LEU A 257 14.69 3.88 4.68
N ARG A 258 15.27 2.85 5.29
CA ARG A 258 16.63 2.36 5.05
C ARG A 258 16.58 1.05 4.25
N PRO A 259 17.67 0.67 3.55
CA PRO A 259 17.79 -0.67 3.00
C PRO A 259 17.54 -1.73 4.07
N GLY A 260 16.67 -2.69 3.77
CA GLY A 260 16.23 -3.72 4.72
C GLY A 260 15.01 -3.36 5.57
N ASP A 261 14.56 -2.11 5.58
CA ASP A 261 13.30 -1.76 6.25
C ASP A 261 12.10 -2.39 5.52
N VAL A 262 11.16 -2.92 6.30
CA VAL A 262 9.90 -3.44 5.77
C VAL A 262 9.03 -2.29 5.27
N ILE A 263 8.54 -2.40 4.04
CA ILE A 263 7.49 -1.53 3.51
C ILE A 263 6.15 -2.19 3.81
N ALA A 264 5.35 -1.54 4.64
CA ALA A 264 4.06 -2.02 5.10
C ALA A 264 2.97 -0.99 4.83
N GLU A 265 1.76 -1.46 4.53
CA GLU A 265 0.56 -0.65 4.35
C GLU A 265 -0.37 -0.76 5.56
N ASN A 266 -1.35 0.14 5.64
CA ASN A 266 -2.45 -0.03 6.60
C ASN A 266 -3.65 -0.69 5.91
N TYR A 267 -4.15 -1.79 6.50
CA TYR A 267 -5.26 -2.57 5.96
C TYR A 267 -6.65 -2.03 6.39
N GLY A 268 -6.71 -0.78 6.84
CA GLY A 268 -7.90 -0.10 7.33
C GLY A 268 -7.82 0.37 8.79
N PRO A 269 -7.51 -0.51 9.77
CA PRO A 269 -7.48 -0.12 11.18
C PRO A 269 -6.16 0.59 11.54
N ILE A 270 -6.21 1.91 11.69
CA ILE A 270 -5.07 2.76 12.11
C ILE A 270 -5.16 3.12 13.61
N PHE A 271 -4.01 3.19 14.30
CA PHE A 271 -3.98 3.41 15.76
C PHE A 271 -4.56 4.76 16.17
N THR A 272 -4.45 5.78 15.32
CA THR A 272 -4.97 7.13 15.60
C THR A 272 -6.50 7.17 15.69
N LYS A 273 -7.22 6.19 15.12
CA LYS A 273 -8.69 6.17 15.06
C LYS A 273 -9.34 5.02 15.84
N ARG A 274 -8.64 3.89 15.99
CA ARG A 274 -9.18 2.65 16.55
C ARG A 274 -8.34 2.18 17.72
N THR A 275 -8.96 1.67 18.77
CA THR A 275 -8.30 1.05 19.93
C THR A 275 -7.58 -0.24 19.54
N LEU A 276 -6.60 -0.69 20.33
CA LEU A 276 -5.90 -1.95 20.07
C LEU A 276 -6.85 -3.14 19.89
N ALA A 277 -7.86 -3.26 20.77
CA ALA A 277 -8.85 -4.32 20.70
C ALA A 277 -9.64 -4.31 19.37
N GLU A 278 -10.09 -3.13 18.92
CA GLU A 278 -10.77 -2.99 17.62
C GLU A 278 -9.83 -3.35 16.47
N ARG A 279 -8.58 -2.85 16.47
CA ARG A 279 -7.61 -3.14 15.41
C ARG A 279 -7.35 -4.64 15.29
N GLN A 280 -7.10 -5.31 16.41
CA GLN A 280 -6.86 -6.76 16.44
C GLN A 280 -8.09 -7.55 16.00
N ARG A 281 -9.29 -7.18 16.46
CA ARG A 281 -10.54 -7.84 16.05
C ARG A 281 -10.77 -7.73 14.55
N THR A 282 -10.61 -6.54 13.98
CA THR A 282 -10.78 -6.31 12.54
C THR A 282 -9.77 -7.11 11.72
N LEU A 283 -8.49 -7.09 12.11
CA LEU A 283 -7.43 -7.80 11.38
C LEU A 283 -7.59 -9.32 11.49
N ALA A 284 -7.87 -9.83 12.69
CA ALA A 284 -8.13 -11.25 12.90
C ALA A 284 -9.36 -11.73 12.14
N GLY A 285 -10.44 -10.95 12.10
CA GLY A 285 -11.67 -11.32 11.40
C GLY A 285 -11.55 -11.30 9.87
N ARG A 286 -10.90 -10.27 9.31
CA ARG A 286 -10.83 -10.08 7.84
C ARG A 286 -9.62 -10.77 7.20
N TYR A 287 -8.47 -10.77 7.89
CA TYR A 287 -7.17 -11.17 7.34
C TYR A 287 -6.50 -12.33 8.11
N TRP A 288 -7.15 -12.83 9.17
CA TRP A 288 -6.74 -14.06 9.89
C TRP A 288 -5.33 -14.02 10.51
N PHE A 289 -4.91 -12.85 10.98
CA PHE A 289 -3.66 -12.69 11.72
C PHE A 289 -3.81 -11.72 12.91
N ARG A 290 -2.87 -11.79 13.84
CA ARG A 290 -2.71 -10.84 14.96
C ARG A 290 -1.58 -9.88 14.64
N CYS A 291 -1.84 -8.57 14.67
CA CYS A 291 -0.83 -7.57 14.37
C CYS A 291 0.18 -7.42 15.52
N THR A 292 1.46 -7.46 15.19
CA THR A 292 2.57 -7.31 16.14
C THR A 292 3.41 -6.07 15.85
N CYS A 293 2.88 -5.10 15.10
CA CYS A 293 3.59 -3.82 14.86
C CYS A 293 3.83 -3.07 16.18
N LYS A 294 4.76 -2.11 16.16
CA LYS A 294 5.15 -1.34 17.35
C LYS A 294 3.96 -0.64 18.03
N ALA A 295 3.04 -0.07 17.25
CA ALA A 295 1.84 0.58 17.79
C ALA A 295 0.87 -0.39 18.49
N CYS A 296 0.91 -1.68 18.13
CA CYS A 296 0.13 -2.71 18.81
C CYS A 296 0.87 -3.30 20.02
N GLN A 297 2.19 -3.46 19.95
CA GLN A 297 3.00 -3.95 21.06
C GLN A 297 3.02 -2.97 22.25
N GLU A 298 3.10 -1.67 21.94
CA GLU A 298 3.16 -0.60 22.94
C GLU A 298 1.78 0.02 23.24
N ASP A 299 0.68 -0.57 22.75
CA ASP A 299 -0.70 -0.06 22.86
C ASP A 299 -0.83 1.46 22.70
N TRP A 300 -0.42 1.96 21.53
CA TRP A 300 -0.40 3.40 21.30
C TRP A 300 -1.80 4.02 21.41
N PRO A 301 -1.92 5.20 22.04
CA PRO A 301 -3.20 5.85 22.28
C PRO A 301 -3.81 6.37 20.96
N ARG A 302 -5.14 6.46 20.95
CA ARG A 302 -5.88 7.15 19.89
C ARG A 302 -5.52 8.63 19.87
N PHE A 303 -5.81 9.28 18.74
CA PHE A 303 -5.42 10.67 18.51
C PHE A 303 -5.93 11.66 19.58
N GLU A 304 -7.13 11.43 20.11
CA GLU A 304 -7.74 12.19 21.21
C GLU A 304 -6.94 12.18 22.53
N ASN A 305 -6.19 11.10 22.79
CA ASN A 305 -5.43 10.90 24.04
C ASN A 305 -3.92 10.99 23.80
N LEU A 306 -3.51 11.27 22.57
CA LEU A 306 -2.11 11.32 22.18
C LEU A 306 -1.56 12.71 22.47
N THR A 307 -0.46 12.79 23.23
CA THR A 307 0.20 14.06 23.58
C THR A 307 1.66 14.08 23.11
N ASN A 308 2.33 15.23 23.23
CA ASN A 308 3.76 15.36 22.94
C ASN A 308 4.64 15.06 24.18
N ASP A 309 4.05 14.98 25.38
CA ASP A 309 4.78 14.97 26.66
C ASP A 309 5.67 13.73 26.85
N PHE A 310 5.29 12.62 26.21
CA PHE A 310 5.98 11.33 26.33
C PHE A 310 6.93 11.04 25.16
N VAL A 311 7.37 12.10 24.45
CA VAL A 311 8.32 11.94 23.34
C VAL A 311 9.61 11.27 23.79
N ARG A 312 10.05 10.29 23.00
CA ARG A 312 11.32 9.58 23.22
C ARG A 312 12.37 10.15 22.28
N LEU A 313 13.42 10.74 22.84
CA LEU A 313 14.57 11.27 22.11
C LEU A 313 15.61 10.16 21.85
N ARG A 314 16.20 10.17 20.67
CA ARG A 314 17.27 9.25 20.28
C ARG A 314 18.61 9.70 20.86
N CYS A 315 19.40 8.75 21.32
CA CYS A 315 20.76 8.97 21.79
C CYS A 315 21.58 9.71 20.71
N PRO A 316 22.35 10.76 21.06
CA PRO A 316 23.16 11.49 20.10
C PRO A 316 24.40 10.73 19.65
N THR A 317 24.78 9.65 20.35
CA THR A 317 25.93 8.83 20.00
C THR A 317 25.69 8.11 18.67
N ALA A 318 26.60 8.28 17.70
CA ALA A 318 26.54 7.58 16.42
C ALA A 318 26.49 6.05 16.61
N GLY A 319 25.58 5.39 15.90
CA GLY A 319 25.35 3.94 15.98
C GLY A 319 24.55 3.47 17.19
N CYS A 320 24.20 4.34 18.15
CA CYS A 320 23.41 3.97 19.31
C CYS A 320 21.90 3.99 19.01
N SER A 321 21.19 2.96 19.46
CA SER A 321 19.72 2.83 19.35
C SER A 321 18.95 3.36 20.56
N GLY A 322 19.66 3.83 21.60
CA GLY A 322 19.08 4.24 22.88
C GLY A 322 18.01 5.30 22.74
N LEU A 323 16.92 5.11 23.48
CA LEU A 323 15.78 6.02 23.56
C LEU A 323 15.65 6.56 24.98
N HIS A 324 15.38 7.84 25.09
CA HIS A 324 15.31 8.55 26.37
C HIS A 324 14.04 9.37 26.42
N LEU A 325 13.26 9.22 27.48
CA LEU A 325 12.24 10.20 27.81
C LEU A 325 12.92 11.54 28.08
N GLN A 326 12.21 12.64 27.82
CA GLN A 326 12.70 13.98 28.06
C GLN A 326 13.31 14.09 29.46
N ALA A 327 14.63 14.30 29.52
CA ALA A 327 15.34 14.44 30.78
C ALA A 327 14.96 15.76 31.45
N ARG A 328 14.99 15.79 32.79
CA ARG A 328 15.00 17.04 33.56
C ARG A 328 16.16 17.91 33.04
N GLN A 329 15.86 19.17 32.74
CA GLN A 329 16.69 20.09 31.95
C GLN A 329 18.17 20.12 32.41
N GLY A 330 19.11 20.19 31.46
CA GLY A 330 20.47 20.69 31.71
C GLY A 330 21.56 19.67 32.03
N LYS A 331 21.22 18.42 32.39
CA LYS A 331 22.19 17.50 32.99
C LYS A 331 22.58 16.35 32.06
N PRO A 332 23.89 16.07 31.90
CA PRO A 332 24.34 14.89 31.18
C PRO A 332 23.80 13.62 31.85
N ILE A 333 23.22 12.74 31.06
CA ILE A 333 22.75 11.42 31.52
C ILE A 333 23.66 10.33 30.98
N LYS A 334 23.76 9.21 31.68
CA LYS A 334 24.45 8.02 31.17
C LYS A 334 23.47 7.21 30.32
N CYS A 335 23.80 6.98 29.04
CA CYS A 335 22.97 6.15 28.17
C CYS A 335 23.12 4.66 28.56
N PRO A 336 22.05 3.89 28.78
CA PRO A 336 22.17 2.48 29.15
C PRO A 336 22.68 1.61 27.98
N ASP A 337 22.45 2.02 26.74
CA ASP A 337 22.84 1.25 25.56
C ASP A 337 24.33 1.43 25.22
N CYS A 338 24.81 2.68 25.11
CA CYS A 338 26.20 2.96 24.74
C CYS A 338 27.12 3.30 25.92
N GLN A 339 26.57 3.41 27.14
CA GLN A 339 27.29 3.74 28.38
C GLN A 339 27.98 5.12 28.40
N LYS A 340 27.87 5.92 27.33
CA LYS A 340 28.43 7.28 27.24
C LYS A 340 27.58 8.29 28.00
N LYS A 341 28.22 9.33 28.53
CA LYS A 341 27.53 10.54 29.01
C LYS A 341 27.03 11.33 27.80
N ILE A 342 25.74 11.61 27.74
CA ILE A 342 25.08 12.27 26.62
C ILE A 342 24.29 13.49 27.10
N CYS A 343 24.15 14.48 26.24
CA CYS A 343 23.22 15.59 26.42
C CYS A 343 22.09 15.51 25.38
N LEU A 344 20.86 15.79 25.81
CA LEU A 344 19.67 15.74 24.95
C LEU A 344 19.17 17.13 24.52
N GLU A 345 19.82 18.22 24.94
CA GLU A 345 19.42 19.60 24.64
C GLU A 345 19.31 19.86 23.14
N ASP A 346 20.31 19.48 22.36
CA ASP A 346 20.29 19.65 20.90
C ASP A 346 19.16 18.84 20.24
N ARG A 347 18.85 17.65 20.79
CA ARG A 347 17.76 16.79 20.29
C ARG A 347 16.41 17.42 20.60
N LEU A 348 16.25 17.99 21.80
CA LEU A 348 15.04 18.71 22.20
C LEU A 348 14.85 20.02 21.42
N ALA A 349 15.92 20.78 21.20
CA ALA A 349 15.89 21.98 20.36
C ALA A 349 15.48 21.62 18.92
N CYS A 350 16.06 20.55 18.36
CA CYS A 350 15.69 20.06 17.04
C CYS A 350 14.22 19.58 16.98
N LEU A 351 13.71 18.94 18.04
CA LEU A 351 12.29 18.57 18.12
C LEU A 351 11.38 19.80 18.08
N ARG A 352 11.68 20.85 18.87
CA ARG A 352 10.93 22.11 18.87
C ARG A 352 10.96 22.81 17.50
N GLU A 353 12.10 22.75 16.81
CA GLU A 353 12.18 23.21 15.43
C GLU A 353 11.28 22.40 14.49
N CYS A 354 11.17 21.08 14.69
CA CYS A 354 10.26 20.24 13.90
C CYS A 354 8.81 20.64 14.13
N GLU A 355 8.40 20.87 15.38
CA GLU A 355 7.06 21.35 15.75
C GLU A 355 6.73 22.69 15.06
N ALA A 356 7.63 23.67 15.14
CA ALA A 356 7.46 24.95 14.44
C ALA A 356 7.41 24.80 12.90
N LEU A 357 8.13 23.82 12.34
CA LEU A 357 8.05 23.49 10.92
C LEU A 357 6.72 22.80 10.57
N TYR A 358 6.14 22.00 11.47
CA TYR A 358 4.82 21.41 11.26
C TYR A 358 3.75 22.50 11.17
N ASP A 359 3.75 23.46 12.09
CA ASP A 359 2.82 24.60 12.07
C ASP A 359 2.95 25.40 10.77
N ARG A 360 4.17 25.66 10.33
CA ARG A 360 4.42 26.31 9.03
C ARG A 360 3.93 25.48 7.85
N GLY A 361 4.11 24.17 7.89
CA GLY A 361 3.63 23.25 6.87
C GLY A 361 2.10 23.26 6.77
N LEU A 362 1.42 23.18 7.92
CA LEU A 362 -0.03 23.27 8.04
C LEU A 362 -0.55 24.64 7.58
N ALA A 363 0.11 25.73 7.96
CA ALA A 363 -0.20 27.06 7.43
C ALA A 363 0.02 27.14 5.91
N GLY A 364 1.02 26.45 5.37
CA GLY A 364 1.21 26.31 3.93
C GLY A 364 0.02 25.64 3.25
N MET A 365 -0.54 24.58 3.85
CA MET A 365 -1.75 23.91 3.36
C MET A 365 -2.98 24.82 3.41
N GLU A 366 -3.16 25.54 4.51
CA GLU A 366 -4.27 26.49 4.70
C GLU A 366 -4.21 27.66 3.69
N ASN A 367 -3.01 28.04 3.28
CA ASN A 367 -2.80 29.02 2.21
C ASN A 367 -2.70 28.37 0.82
N GLU A 368 -3.08 27.10 0.68
CA GLU A 368 -3.09 26.32 -0.57
C GLU A 368 -1.74 26.25 -1.30
N ARG A 369 -0.63 26.49 -0.61
CA ARG A 369 0.76 26.38 -1.12
C ARG A 369 1.27 24.95 -0.97
N VAL A 370 0.67 24.03 -1.72
CA VAL A 370 0.86 22.57 -1.59
C VAL A 370 2.34 22.14 -1.69
N ASP A 371 3.06 22.61 -2.71
CA ASP A 371 4.47 22.26 -2.91
C ASP A 371 5.37 22.71 -1.74
N GLU A 372 5.10 23.89 -1.19
CA GLU A 372 5.86 24.44 -0.05
C GLU A 372 5.54 23.68 1.24
N ALA A 373 4.26 23.33 1.45
CA ALA A 373 3.83 22.51 2.56
C ALA A 373 4.52 21.14 2.52
N ILE A 374 4.52 20.45 1.37
CA ILE A 374 5.22 19.17 1.18
C ILE A 374 6.70 19.30 1.51
N GLY A 375 7.38 20.29 0.94
CA GLY A 375 8.80 20.51 1.17
C GLY A 375 9.13 20.73 2.65
N THR A 376 8.29 21.51 3.34
CA THR A 376 8.45 21.82 4.77
C THR A 376 8.19 20.59 5.64
N LEU A 377 7.06 19.91 5.45
CA LEU A 377 6.65 18.74 6.22
C LEU A 377 7.63 17.57 6.03
N CYS A 378 8.04 17.27 4.78
CA CYS A 378 9.03 16.22 4.53
C CYS A 378 10.37 16.50 5.23
N GLY A 379 10.82 17.75 5.20
CA GLY A 379 12.05 18.18 5.87
C GLY A 379 11.97 18.02 7.38
N ALA A 380 10.86 18.43 7.98
CA ALA A 380 10.60 18.34 9.41
C ALA A 380 10.48 16.87 9.87
N LEU A 381 9.68 16.06 9.18
CA LEU A 381 9.52 14.63 9.50
C LEU A 381 10.84 13.88 9.39
N LYS A 382 11.65 14.17 8.37
CA LYS A 382 13.00 13.59 8.25
C LYS A 382 13.87 13.92 9.46
N ARG A 383 13.85 15.16 9.94
CA ARG A 383 14.61 15.59 11.13
C ARG A 383 14.08 14.91 12.40
N PHE A 384 12.76 14.89 12.58
CA PHE A 384 12.11 14.24 13.72
C PHE A 384 12.56 12.78 13.84
N HIS A 385 12.49 12.00 12.78
CA HIS A 385 12.88 10.58 12.82
C HIS A 385 14.39 10.35 13.04
N GLN A 386 15.23 11.39 12.91
CA GLN A 386 16.65 11.35 13.28
C GLN A 386 16.89 11.62 14.78
N VAL A 387 16.04 12.43 15.42
CA VAL A 387 16.26 12.90 16.80
C VAL A 387 15.28 12.35 17.82
N ALA A 388 14.14 11.84 17.38
CA ALA A 388 13.05 11.36 18.22
C ALA A 388 12.39 10.12 17.61
N CYS A 389 11.46 9.53 18.37
CA CYS A 389 10.69 8.36 18.00
C CYS A 389 9.21 8.58 18.34
N PRO A 390 8.27 8.14 17.49
CA PRO A 390 6.84 8.08 17.82
C PRO A 390 6.56 7.16 19.03
N PRO A 391 5.39 7.31 19.69
CA PRO A 391 4.28 8.18 19.29
C PRO A 391 4.52 9.66 19.68
N HIS A 392 4.10 10.59 18.82
CA HIS A 392 4.20 12.05 19.05
C HIS A 392 3.09 12.75 18.26
N ARG A 393 2.17 13.45 18.96
CA ARG A 393 0.91 13.93 18.38
C ARG A 393 1.11 14.78 17.12
N ASP A 394 1.96 15.79 17.21
CA ASP A 394 2.12 16.75 16.10
C ASP A 394 2.88 16.15 14.91
N THR A 395 3.75 15.18 15.16
CA THR A 395 4.40 14.41 14.09
C THR A 395 3.35 13.62 13.31
N HIS A 396 2.38 12.99 13.99
CA HIS A 396 1.32 12.26 13.30
C HIS A 396 0.37 13.19 12.54
N LEU A 397 0.09 14.39 13.06
CA LEU A 397 -0.63 15.42 12.29
C LEU A 397 0.14 15.81 11.04
N ALA A 398 1.45 16.03 11.15
CA ALA A 398 2.30 16.37 10.02
C ALA A 398 2.35 15.25 8.96
N GLU A 399 2.33 13.97 9.37
CA GLU A 399 2.27 12.82 8.46
C GLU A 399 0.90 12.70 7.74
N ILE A 400 -0.20 12.98 8.46
CA ILE A 400 -1.55 13.04 7.87
C ILE A 400 -1.65 14.21 6.89
N ALA A 401 -1.17 15.38 7.30
CA ALA A 401 -1.10 16.60 6.49
C ALA A 401 -0.28 16.38 5.20
N LEU A 402 0.90 15.77 5.32
CA LEU A 402 1.72 15.40 4.18
C LEU A 402 1.00 14.41 3.27
N SER A 403 0.34 13.40 3.83
CA SER A 403 -0.44 12.44 3.05
C SER A 403 -1.53 13.11 2.22
N SER A 404 -2.27 14.05 2.81
CA SER A 404 -3.29 14.84 2.08
C SER A 404 -2.68 15.70 0.97
N CYS A 405 -1.52 16.34 1.21
CA CYS A 405 -0.83 17.10 0.18
C CYS A 405 -0.33 16.21 -0.97
N LEU A 406 0.14 14.99 -0.66
CA LEU A 406 0.61 14.04 -1.68
C LEU A 406 -0.55 13.51 -2.52
N ALA A 407 -1.70 13.26 -1.90
CA ALA A 407 -2.91 12.82 -2.57
C ALA A 407 -3.54 13.88 -3.49
N ASP A 408 -3.20 15.16 -3.32
CA ASP A 408 -3.61 16.25 -4.22
C ASP A 408 -3.02 16.13 -5.64
N TYR A 409 -1.93 15.37 -5.82
CA TYR A 409 -1.40 14.98 -7.14
C TYR A 409 -2.06 13.71 -7.70
N GLY A 410 -2.98 13.11 -6.95
CA GLY A 410 -3.71 11.92 -7.38
C GLY A 410 -4.99 12.26 -8.14
N ASN A 411 -5.83 11.24 -8.29
CA ASN A 411 -7.17 11.35 -8.84
C ASN A 411 -7.98 12.33 -7.99
N THR A 412 -8.36 13.44 -8.60
CA THR A 412 -9.17 14.48 -7.96
C THR A 412 -10.37 14.81 -8.84
N TRP A 413 -11.50 15.05 -8.19
CA TRP A 413 -12.67 15.63 -8.83
C TRP A 413 -12.95 17.00 -8.22
N ARG A 414 -13.17 17.99 -9.08
CA ARG A 414 -13.54 19.35 -8.68
C ARG A 414 -14.92 19.66 -9.26
N PRO A 415 -15.81 20.33 -8.49
CA PRO A 415 -17.02 20.90 -9.06
C PRO A 415 -16.64 21.79 -10.24
N ALA A 416 -17.33 21.66 -11.37
CA ALA A 416 -17.21 22.66 -12.43
C ALA A 416 -17.56 24.02 -11.81
N ALA A 417 -16.74 25.05 -12.06
CA ALA A 417 -17.12 26.40 -11.70
C ALA A 417 -18.47 26.68 -12.37
N ALA A 418 -19.47 27.11 -11.58
CA ALA A 418 -20.73 27.57 -12.16
C ALA A 418 -20.39 28.68 -13.16
N LEU A 419 -20.65 28.41 -14.44
CA LEU A 419 -20.48 29.37 -15.54
C LEU A 419 -21.48 30.51 -15.41
#